data_AF-A0A442XTN4-F1
#
_entry.id   AF-A0A442XTN4-F1
#
_cell.length_a   1.000
_cell.length_b   1.000
_cell.length_c   1.000
_cell.angle_alpha   90.00
_cell.angle_beta   90.00
_cell.angle_gamma   90.00
#
_symmetry.space_group_name_H-M   'P 1'
#
loop_
_entity.id
_entity.type
_entity.pdbx_description
1 polymer ?
#
loop_
_entity_poly.entity_id
_entity_poly.type
_entity_poly.pdbx_seq_one_letter_code
_entity_poly.pdbx_strand_id
1 'polypeptide(L)' 'MEPVSEEFAGERVWEGLVHVFDVQGHPKAKQAFAWSSPIEESTKRRFFAVLNIPPINTPIDAVRAAIVAAHR' A
#
# COMPACT_ATOMS: atom_id res chain seq x y z
N MET A 1 0.78 -3.43 -12.06
CA MET A 1 0.12 -2.34 -11.31
C MET A 1 -1.35 -2.69 -11.23
N GLU A 2 -1.98 -2.45 -10.09
CA GLU A 2 -3.36 -2.82 -9.84
C GLU A 2 -4.12 -1.60 -9.28
N PRO A 3 -5.32 -1.29 -9.81
CA PRO A 3 -6.21 -0.32 -9.19
C PRO A 3 -6.77 -0.90 -7.89
N VAL A 4 -6.67 -0.12 -6.82
CA VAL A 4 -7.18 -0.49 -5.50
C VAL A 4 -8.11 0.61 -5.00
N SER A 5 -9.27 0.19 -4.52
CA SER A 5 -10.24 1.02 -3.81
C SER A 5 -10.47 0.36 -2.46
N GLU A 6 -10.11 1.07 -1.39
CA GLU A 6 -10.36 0.63 -0.02
C GLU A 6 -11.55 1.42 0.56
N GLU A 7 -12.50 0.67 1.10
CA GLU A 7 -13.72 1.20 1.68
C GLU A 7 -13.83 0.77 3.14
N PHE A 8 -14.20 1.71 4.01
CA PHE A 8 -14.48 1.47 5.41
C PHE A 8 -15.87 2.02 5.75
N ALA A 9 -16.71 1.19 6.36
CA ALA A 9 -18.10 1.54 6.68
C ALA A 9 -18.93 2.05 5.48
N GLY A 10 -18.62 1.60 4.26
CA GLY A 10 -19.30 2.03 3.03
C GLY A 10 -18.77 3.36 2.45
N GLU A 11 -17.77 3.97 3.07
CA GLU A 11 -17.10 5.16 2.57
C GLU A 11 -15.73 4.81 1.98
N ARG A 12 -15.40 5.39 0.83
CA ARG A 12 -14.09 5.21 0.22
C ARG A 12 -13.04 5.99 0.99
N VAL A 13 -12.15 5.27 1.67
CA VAL A 13 -11.07 5.85 2.47
C VAL A 13 -9.78 5.99 1.69
N TRP A 14 -9.61 5.22 0.61
CA TRP A 14 -8.46 5.36 -0.28
C TRP A 14 -8.76 4.83 -1.68
N GLU A 15 -8.23 5.51 -2.70
CA GLU A 15 -8.28 5.07 -4.10
C GLU A 15 -6.95 5.38 -4.78
N GLY A 16 -6.43 4.43 -5.56
CA GLY A 16 -5.22 4.67 -6.33
C GLY A 16 -4.63 3.44 -7.00
N LEU A 17 -3.49 3.64 -7.63
CA LEU A 17 -2.72 2.59 -8.29
C LEU A 17 -1.62 2.08 -7.35
N VAL A 18 -1.60 0.77 -7.16
CA VAL A 18 -0.52 0.08 -6.44
C VAL A 18 0.37 -0.63 -7.45
N HIS A 19 1.66 -0.36 -7.40
CA HIS A 19 2.65 -1.06 -8.19
C HIS A 19 3.05 -2.34 -7.47
N VAL A 20 3.14 -3.44 -8.23
CA VAL A 20 3.65 -4.73 -7.74
C VAL A 20 5.03 -4.91 -8.36
N PHE A 21 6.02 -5.16 -7.52
CA PHE A 21 7.40 -5.37 -7.92
C PHE A 21 7.87 -6.74 -7.47
N ASP A 22 8.65 -7.42 -8.32
CA ASP A 22 9.42 -8.57 -7.89
C ASP A 22 10.64 -8.09 -7.09
N VAL A 23 10.91 -8.76 -5.97
CA VAL A 23 12.00 -8.44 -5.04
C VAL A 23 13.02 -9.57 -5.06
N GLN A 24 14.27 -9.22 -5.35
CA GLN A 24 15.39 -10.17 -5.35
C GLN A 24 16.18 -10.07 -4.04
N GLY A 25 16.65 -11.21 -3.54
CA GLY A 25 17.54 -11.28 -2.37
C GLY A 25 16.87 -11.05 -1.01
N HIS A 26 15.56 -10.80 -0.95
CA HIS A 26 14.86 -10.70 0.33
C HIS A 26 14.55 -12.10 0.89
N PRO A 27 14.89 -12.40 2.16
CA PRO A 27 14.83 -13.78 2.68
C PRO A 27 13.42 -14.34 2.83
N LYS A 28 12.40 -13.47 2.83
CA LYS A 28 11.00 -13.84 3.15
C LYS A 28 9.95 -13.38 2.13
N ALA A 29 10.33 -12.58 1.14
CA ALA A 29 9.38 -11.97 0.22
C ALA A 29 9.92 -12.07 -1.19
N LYS A 30 9.05 -12.43 -2.13
CA LYS A 30 9.36 -12.42 -3.57
C LYS A 30 8.81 -11.19 -4.27
N GLN A 31 7.92 -10.44 -3.60
CA GLN A 31 7.26 -9.29 -4.15
C GLN A 31 7.07 -8.19 -3.10
N ALA A 32 6.86 -6.97 -3.57
CA ALA A 32 6.46 -5.82 -2.77
C ALA A 32 5.41 -4.97 -3.49
N PHE A 33 4.59 -4.31 -2.70
CA PHE A 33 3.56 -3.37 -3.11
C PHE A 33 4.02 -1.96 -2.80
N ALA A 34 3.96 -1.06 -3.78
CA ALA A 34 4.40 0.32 -3.59
C ALA A 34 3.50 1.34 -4.29
N TRP A 35 3.34 2.49 -3.65
CA TRP A 35 2.56 3.61 -4.16
C TRP A 35 3.01 4.92 -3.50
N SER A 36 2.51 6.04 -4.01
CA SER A 36 2.67 7.34 -3.37
C SER A 36 1.30 7.94 -3.05
N SER A 37 1.16 8.56 -1.89
CA SER A 37 -0.02 9.34 -1.51
C SER A 37 0.37 10.82 -1.35
N PRO A 38 -0.47 11.79 -1.74
CA PRO A 38 -0.28 13.18 -1.36
C PRO A 38 -0.27 13.30 0.18
N ILE A 39 0.48 14.28 0.68
CA ILE A 39 0.35 14.76 2.06
C ILE A 39 -0.59 15.96 2.00
N GLU A 40 -1.63 15.96 2.83
CA GLU A 40 -2.60 17.06 2.88
C GLU A 40 -1.89 18.40 3.08
N GLU A 41 -2.40 19.42 2.37
CA GLU A 41 -1.86 20.79 2.40
C GLU A 41 -0.38 20.92 2.01
N SER A 42 0.15 19.96 1.23
CA SER A 42 1.54 19.96 0.79
C SER A 42 1.70 19.55 -0.68
N THR A 43 2.79 20.04 -1.30
CA THR A 43 3.28 19.50 -2.58
C THR A 43 4.08 18.20 -2.40
N LYS A 44 4.33 17.80 -1.16
CA LYS A 44 5.07 16.57 -0.82
C LYS A 44 4.19 15.34 -0.97
N ARG A 45 4.86 14.21 -1.21
CA ARG A 45 4.24 12.89 -1.26
C ARG A 45 4.84 11.97 -0.20
N ARG A 46 4.01 11.13 0.38
CA ARG A 46 4.43 10.00 1.19
C ARG A 46 4.53 8.77 0.28
N PHE A 47 5.67 8.08 0.33
CA PHE A 47 5.90 6.86 -0.42
C PHE A 47 5.77 5.66 0.50
N PHE A 48 5.13 4.61 0.00
CA PHE A 48 4.92 3.36 0.72
C PHE A 48 5.57 2.23 -0.05
N ALA A 49 6.20 1.30 0.68
CA ALA A 49 6.68 0.03 0.18
C ALA A 49 6.37 -1.03 1.24
N VAL A 50 5.57 -2.02 0.88
CA VAL A 50 5.11 -3.08 1.78
C VAL A 50 5.47 -4.42 1.17
N LEU A 51 6.16 -5.26 1.93
CA LEU A 51 6.56 -6.59 1.47
C LEU A 51 5.35 -7.53 1.41
N ASN A 52 5.30 -8.37 0.38
CA ASN A 52 4.34 -9.48 0.30
C ASN A 52 4.79 -10.59 1.28
N ILE A 53 4.36 -10.43 2.54
CA ILE A 53 4.59 -11.34 3.65
C ILE A 53 3.29 -11.43 4.44
N PRO A 54 2.77 -12.63 4.75
CA PRO A 54 1.55 -12.80 5.52
C PRO A 54 1.53 -11.95 6.80
N PRO A 55 0.42 -11.23 7.08
CA PRO A 55 -0.89 -11.34 6.42
C PRO A 55 -1.06 -10.54 5.12
N ILE A 56 -0.02 -9.87 4.60
CA ILE A 56 -0.08 -9.07 3.38
C ILE A 56 0.13 -9.95 2.16
N ASN A 57 -0.96 -10.33 1.49
CA ASN A 57 -0.91 -11.19 0.32
C ASN A 57 -1.30 -10.46 -0.98
N THR A 58 -2.04 -9.36 -0.86
CA THR A 58 -2.59 -8.59 -1.98
C THR A 58 -2.27 -7.09 -1.87
N PRO A 59 -2.39 -6.32 -2.96
CA PRO A 59 -2.27 -4.86 -2.91
C PRO A 59 -3.24 -4.20 -1.93
N ILE A 60 -4.48 -4.70 -1.80
CA ILE A 60 -5.47 -4.15 -0.86
C ILE A 60 -5.07 -4.42 0.59
N ASP A 61 -4.48 -5.58 0.90
CA ASP A 61 -3.93 -5.85 2.24
C ASP A 61 -2.82 -4.85 2.59
N ALA A 62 -1.96 -4.54 1.62
CA ALA A 62 -0.86 -3.60 1.82
C ALA A 62 -1.38 -2.18 2.10
N VAL A 63 -2.37 -1.70 1.34
CA VAL A 63 -3.01 -0.41 1.56
C VAL A 63 -3.65 -0.35 2.95
N ARG A 64 -4.42 -1.37 3.34
CA ARG A 64 -5.02 -1.47 4.69
C ARG A 64 -3.97 -1.38 5.79
N ALA A 65 -2.89 -2.16 5.67
CA ALA A 65 -1.82 -2.16 6.66
C ALA A 65 -1.13 -0.79 6.77
N ALA A 66 -0.92 -0.11 5.65
CA ALA A 66 -0.35 1.22 5.64
C ALA A 66 -1.27 2.29 6.24
N ILE A 67 -2.59 2.21 5.99
CA ILE A 67 -3.58 3.10 6.62
C ILE A 67 -3.54 2.90 8.14
N VAL A 68 -3.60 1.66 8.62
CA VAL A 68 -3.54 1.36 10.06
C VAL A 68 -2.23 1.86 10.68
N ALA A 69 -1.09 1.68 10.01
CA ALA A 69 0.20 2.13 10.50
C ALA A 69 0.35 3.66 10.52
N ALA A 70 -0.29 4.38 9.59
CA ALA A 70 -0.25 5.84 9.51
C ALA A 70 -1.11 6.55 10.56
N HIS A 71 -2.09 5.85 11.15
CA HIS A 71 -2.96 6.36 12.21
C HIS A 71 -2.46 6.05 13.63
N ARG A 72 -1.24 5.53 13.76
CA ARG A 72 -0.58 5.25 15.04
C ARG A 72 0.41 6.34 15.39
#